data_AF-A0A2W1MYC4-F1
#
_entry.id   AF-A0A2W1MYC4-F1
#
_cell.length_a   1.000
_cell.length_b   1.000
_cell.length_c   1.000
_cell.angle_alpha   90.00
_cell.angle_beta   90.00
_cell.angle_gamma   90.00
#
_symmetry.space_group_name_H-M   'P 1'
#
loop_
_entity.id
_entity.type
_entity.pdbx_description
1 polymer ?
#
loop_
_entity_poly.entity_id
_entity_poly.type
_entity_poly.pdbx_seq_one_letter_code
_entity_poly.pdbx_strand_id
1 'polypeptide(L)'
;MLMAVFQNDTKTLVRIVQKYKMHLRLNILLIICVTCYSCNQKPNAVEQNISEILPVVLSKEVVKIAESKAYMGSAVGYSQTEPELWKVYKELKKKAKIEELVLLCEHVSPVVRCYAFQALVEGCYKETGELIELHADDSAKLDMSLGCLIEGTTVNDFFQSIVSEDSYILSGNKITIVEM
;
A
#
# COMPACT_ATOMS: atom_id res chain seq x y z
N MET A 1 24.44 74.57 -4.39
CA MET A 1 25.24 73.33 -4.56
C MET A 1 24.71 72.14 -3.75
N LEU A 2 24.07 72.32 -2.57
CA LEU A 2 23.47 71.22 -1.78
C LEU A 2 22.25 70.51 -2.42
N MET A 3 21.48 71.18 -3.28
CA MET A 3 20.27 70.60 -3.89
C MET A 3 20.56 69.49 -4.92
N ALA A 4 21.74 69.49 -5.55
CA ALA A 4 22.09 68.50 -6.58
C ALA A 4 22.52 67.14 -6.00
N VAL A 5 23.06 67.13 -4.77
CA VAL A 5 23.50 65.89 -4.09
C VAL A 5 22.29 65.07 -3.66
N PHE A 6 21.27 65.71 -3.06
CA PHE A 6 20.03 65.05 -2.61
C PHE A 6 19.19 64.42 -3.73
N GLN A 7 19.21 64.98 -4.95
CA GLN A 7 18.48 64.43 -6.09
C GLN A 7 19.14 63.18 -6.69
N ASN A 8 20.44 62.97 -6.47
CA ASN A 8 21.16 61.81 -7.00
C ASN A 8 20.96 60.57 -6.13
N ASP A 9 20.84 60.76 -4.81
CA ASP A 9 20.60 59.68 -3.85
C ASP A 9 19.19 59.09 -3.96
N THR A 10 18.18 59.94 -4.17
CA THR A 10 16.78 59.50 -4.36
C THR A 10 16.60 58.67 -5.63
N LYS A 11 17.21 59.07 -6.75
CA LYS A 11 17.18 58.29 -8.01
C LYS A 11 17.89 56.95 -7.86
N THR A 12 18.97 56.91 -7.09
CA THR A 12 19.73 55.68 -6.84
C THR A 12 18.93 54.70 -5.97
N LEU A 13 18.28 55.19 -4.91
CA LEU A 13 17.39 54.38 -4.07
C LEU A 13 16.19 53.83 -4.84
N VAL A 14 15.55 54.64 -5.70
CA VAL A 14 14.44 54.18 -6.55
C VAL A 14 14.89 53.06 -7.50
N ARG A 15 16.07 53.17 -8.12
CA ARG A 15 16.64 52.13 -9.00
C ARG A 15 16.95 50.83 -8.23
N ILE A 16 17.47 50.94 -7.02
CA ILE A 16 17.76 49.79 -6.15
C ILE A 16 16.46 49.08 -5.78
N VAL A 17 15.46 49.80 -5.27
CA VAL A 17 14.15 49.23 -4.90
C VAL A 17 13.46 48.58 -6.11
N GLN A 18 13.54 49.20 -7.28
CA GLN A 18 12.97 48.65 -8.51
C GLN A 18 13.70 47.37 -8.98
N LYS A 19 15.04 47.32 -8.83
CA LYS A 19 15.84 46.12 -9.11
C LYS A 19 15.48 44.97 -8.16
N TYR A 20 15.38 45.21 -6.86
CA TYR A 20 14.97 44.18 -5.89
C TYR A 20 13.53 43.69 -6.11
N LYS A 21 12.60 44.59 -6.48
CA LYS A 21 11.22 44.22 -6.86
C LYS A 21 11.17 43.32 -8.10
N MET A 22 12.08 43.50 -9.04
CA MET A 22 12.19 42.66 -10.24
C MET A 22 12.77 41.27 -9.92
N HIS A 23 13.81 41.19 -9.08
CA HIS A 23 14.37 39.90 -8.63
C HIS A 23 13.37 39.10 -7.77
N LEU A 24 12.60 39.78 -6.92
CA LEU A 24 11.56 39.14 -6.11
C LEU A 24 10.46 38.49 -6.97
N ARG A 25 10.03 39.18 -8.05
CA ARG A 25 9.05 38.64 -9.00
C ARG A 25 9.59 37.42 -9.77
N LEU A 26 10.87 37.46 -10.15
CA LEU A 26 11.52 36.37 -10.87
C LEU A 26 11.67 35.11 -10.01
N ASN A 27 12.02 35.26 -8.73
CA ASN A 27 12.14 34.14 -7.80
C ASN A 27 10.77 33.50 -7.47
N ILE A 28 9.71 34.29 -7.33
CA ILE A 28 8.35 33.76 -7.10
C ILE A 28 7.88 32.94 -8.32
N LEU A 29 8.15 33.40 -9.54
CA LEU A 29 7.84 32.65 -10.77
C LEU A 29 8.59 31.32 -10.87
N LEU A 30 9.86 31.28 -10.46
CA LEU A 30 10.66 30.04 -10.46
C LEU A 30 10.13 29.01 -9.45
N ILE A 31 9.71 29.43 -8.26
CA ILE A 31 9.13 28.52 -7.24
C ILE A 31 7.81 27.92 -7.75
N ILE A 32 6.94 28.74 -8.37
CA ILE A 32 5.68 28.27 -8.94
C ILE A 32 5.94 27.24 -10.04
N CYS A 33 6.87 27.50 -10.96
CA CYS A 33 7.23 26.53 -12.01
C CYS A 33 7.70 25.19 -11.42
N VAL A 34 8.59 25.18 -10.42
CA VAL A 34 9.08 23.94 -9.80
C VAL A 34 7.95 23.16 -9.15
N THR A 35 7.02 23.82 -8.46
CA THR A 35 5.85 23.15 -7.87
C THR A 35 4.85 22.61 -8.89
N CYS A 36 4.74 23.23 -10.09
CA CYS A 36 3.87 22.73 -11.16
C CYS A 36 4.44 21.48 -11.86
N TYR A 37 5.75 21.27 -11.86
CA TYR A 37 6.36 20.08 -12.46
C TYR A 37 6.11 18.80 -11.63
N SER A 38 5.97 18.92 -10.31
CA SER A 38 5.70 17.76 -9.43
C SER A 38 4.27 17.21 -9.52
N CYS A 39 3.32 17.90 -10.16
CA CYS A 39 1.94 17.42 -10.34
C CYS A 39 1.69 16.65 -11.65
N ASN A 40 2.71 16.38 -12.46
CA ASN A 40 2.55 15.69 -13.76
C ASN A 40 3.21 14.30 -13.83
N GLN A 41 3.74 13.76 -12.73
CA GLN A 41 4.03 12.32 -12.68
C GLN A 41 2.72 11.58 -12.45
N LYS A 42 2.07 11.19 -13.55
CA LYS A 42 1.06 10.13 -13.51
C LYS A 42 1.78 8.83 -13.13
N PRO A 43 1.38 8.12 -12.06
CA PRO A 43 1.80 6.74 -11.90
C PRO A 43 1.34 5.98 -13.16
N ASN A 44 2.16 5.04 -13.65
CA ASN A 44 1.78 4.14 -14.72
C ASN A 44 0.66 3.22 -14.22
N ALA A 45 -0.55 3.75 -14.13
CA ALA A 45 -1.74 2.97 -13.86
C ALA A 45 -1.99 2.13 -15.11
N VAL A 46 -1.91 0.82 -14.94
CA VAL A 46 -2.44 -0.14 -15.91
C VAL A 46 -3.91 0.24 -16.10
N GLU A 47 -4.25 0.80 -17.26
CA GLU A 47 -5.63 1.17 -17.59
C GLU A 47 -6.38 -0.13 -17.92
N GLN A 48 -6.68 -0.91 -16.87
CA GLN A 48 -7.51 -2.09 -16.97
C GLN A 48 -8.98 -1.64 -16.93
N ASN A 49 -9.82 -2.23 -17.78
CA ASN A 49 -11.24 -1.89 -17.87
C ASN A 49 -11.93 -2.09 -16.51
N ILE A 50 -12.16 -1.00 -15.78
CA ILE A 50 -12.75 -0.95 -14.43
C ILE A 50 -14.07 -1.72 -14.37
N SER A 51 -14.82 -1.83 -15.47
CA SER A 51 -16.08 -2.58 -15.56
C SER A 51 -15.94 -4.10 -15.39
N GLU A 52 -14.77 -4.68 -15.69
CA GLU A 52 -14.53 -6.11 -15.51
C GLU A 52 -13.94 -6.47 -14.14
N ILE A 53 -13.41 -5.48 -13.40
CA ILE A 53 -12.67 -5.67 -12.14
C ILE A 53 -13.53 -5.34 -10.90
N LEU A 54 -14.55 -4.51 -11.09
CA LEU A 54 -15.54 -4.20 -10.06
C LEU A 54 -16.29 -5.41 -9.45
N PRO A 55 -16.54 -6.55 -10.14
CA PRO A 55 -17.38 -7.61 -9.57
C PRO A 55 -16.72 -8.40 -8.43
N VAL A 56 -15.38 -8.51 -8.34
CA VAL A 56 -14.74 -9.21 -7.20
C VAL A 56 -14.61 -8.35 -5.96
N VAL A 57 -14.30 -7.06 -6.09
CA VAL A 57 -14.18 -6.14 -4.93
C VAL A 57 -15.48 -6.10 -4.13
N LEU A 58 -16.62 -6.30 -4.80
CA LEU A 58 -17.95 -6.37 -4.18
C LEU A 58 -18.51 -7.80 -4.07
N SER A 59 -17.67 -8.81 -4.28
CA SER A 59 -18.10 -10.20 -4.16
C SER A 59 -18.56 -10.52 -2.74
N LYS A 60 -19.49 -11.47 -2.64
CA LYS A 60 -19.99 -11.94 -1.33
C LYS A 60 -18.86 -12.48 -0.44
N GLU A 61 -17.79 -13.03 -1.04
CA GLU A 61 -16.62 -13.53 -0.34
C GLU A 61 -15.82 -12.38 0.30
N VAL A 62 -15.53 -11.32 -0.46
CA VAL A 62 -14.82 -10.14 0.05
C VAL A 62 -15.62 -9.45 1.15
N VAL A 63 -16.93 -9.30 1.00
CA VAL A 63 -17.80 -8.73 2.04
C VAL A 63 -17.71 -9.56 3.33
N LYS A 64 -17.84 -10.89 3.24
CA LYS A 64 -17.73 -11.78 4.41
C LYS A 64 -16.36 -11.72 5.08
N ILE A 65 -15.28 -11.60 4.29
CA ILE A 65 -13.93 -11.45 4.84
C ILE A 65 -13.78 -10.08 5.53
N ALA A 66 -14.31 -9.03 4.92
CA ALA A 66 -14.24 -7.67 5.46
C ALA A 66 -15.02 -7.52 6.78
N GLU A 67 -16.08 -8.29 6.98
CA GLU A 67 -16.85 -8.35 8.23
C GLU A 67 -16.10 -9.09 9.36
N SER A 68 -15.06 -9.87 9.04
CA SER A 68 -14.25 -10.56 10.04
C SER A 68 -13.40 -9.58 10.84
N LYS A 69 -13.27 -9.85 12.14
CA LYS A 69 -12.40 -9.10 13.06
C LYS A 69 -10.95 -9.61 13.05
N ALA A 70 -10.73 -10.82 12.57
CA ALA A 70 -9.44 -11.48 12.61
C ALA A 70 -9.18 -12.25 11.32
N TYR A 71 -7.91 -12.33 10.95
CA TYR A 71 -7.41 -13.32 10.01
C TYR A 71 -7.43 -14.70 10.67
N MET A 72 -7.87 -15.74 9.96
CA MET A 72 -7.93 -17.11 10.47
C MET A 72 -7.23 -18.08 9.51
N GLY A 73 -6.28 -18.85 10.02
CA GLY A 73 -5.61 -19.90 9.26
C GLY A 73 -6.51 -21.09 8.93
N SER A 74 -5.91 -22.12 8.31
CA SER A 74 -6.63 -23.31 7.84
C SER A 74 -7.25 -24.17 8.93
N ALA A 75 -6.76 -24.06 10.16
CA ALA A 75 -7.25 -24.77 11.33
C ALA A 75 -7.14 -23.86 12.56
N VAL A 76 -8.21 -23.73 13.34
CA VAL A 76 -8.26 -22.87 14.54
C VAL A 76 -8.92 -23.60 15.71
N GLY A 77 -8.46 -23.30 16.93
CA GLY A 77 -8.95 -23.84 18.19
C GLY A 77 -8.39 -25.23 18.53
N TYR A 78 -8.76 -25.73 19.70
CA TYR A 78 -8.25 -27.00 20.26
C TYR A 78 -8.47 -28.20 19.34
N SER A 79 -9.59 -28.25 18.62
CA SER A 79 -9.91 -29.33 17.70
C SER A 79 -9.31 -29.16 16.30
N GLN A 80 -8.52 -28.10 16.06
CA GLN A 80 -7.97 -27.75 14.75
C GLN A 80 -9.05 -27.70 13.65
N THR A 81 -10.21 -27.18 13.99
CA THR A 81 -11.37 -27.15 13.09
C THR A 81 -11.11 -26.14 11.99
N GLU A 82 -11.45 -26.50 10.75
CA GLU A 82 -11.44 -25.56 9.62
C GLU A 82 -12.47 -24.44 9.84
N PRO A 83 -12.03 -23.17 9.94
CA PRO A 83 -12.95 -22.05 10.14
C PRO A 83 -13.83 -21.81 8.90
N GLU A 84 -15.05 -21.32 9.11
CA GLU A 84 -15.91 -20.89 7.98
C GLU A 84 -15.23 -19.79 7.14
N LEU A 85 -14.46 -18.90 7.78
CA LEU A 85 -13.70 -17.86 7.09
C LEU A 85 -12.65 -18.45 6.13
N TRP A 86 -12.02 -19.56 6.50
CA TRP A 86 -11.07 -20.25 5.63
C TRP A 86 -11.74 -20.86 4.39
N LYS A 87 -12.98 -21.35 4.53
CA LYS A 87 -13.78 -21.80 3.38
C LYS A 87 -14.10 -20.64 2.44
N VAL A 88 -14.44 -19.47 2.99
CA VAL A 88 -14.67 -18.25 2.20
C VAL A 88 -13.39 -17.83 1.46
N TYR A 89 -12.24 -17.86 2.12
CA TYR A 89 -10.94 -17.60 1.49
C TYR A 89 -10.67 -18.53 0.30
N LYS A 90 -10.86 -19.85 0.48
CA LYS A 90 -10.68 -20.82 -0.62
C LYS A 90 -11.56 -20.50 -1.83
N GLU A 91 -12.79 -20.07 -1.60
CA GLU A 91 -13.70 -19.66 -2.67
C GLU A 91 -13.27 -18.36 -3.35
N LEU A 92 -12.79 -17.37 -2.60
CA LEU A 92 -12.21 -16.14 -3.16
C LEU A 92 -11.01 -16.48 -4.05
N LYS A 93 -10.03 -17.22 -3.51
CA LYS A 93 -8.82 -17.64 -4.23
C LYS A 93 -9.14 -18.35 -5.54
N LYS A 94 -10.17 -19.21 -5.55
CA LYS A 94 -10.57 -19.97 -6.74
C LYS A 94 -11.17 -19.10 -7.84
N LYS A 95 -11.84 -17.99 -7.49
CA LYS A 95 -12.62 -17.17 -8.42
C LYS A 95 -11.89 -15.92 -8.88
N ALA A 96 -11.10 -15.32 -8.00
CA ALA A 96 -10.43 -14.06 -8.27
C ALA A 96 -9.31 -14.26 -9.29
N LYS A 97 -9.22 -13.32 -10.23
CA LYS A 97 -8.07 -13.16 -11.11
C LYS A 97 -6.92 -12.51 -10.34
N ILE A 98 -5.70 -12.64 -10.86
CA ILE A 98 -4.49 -12.09 -10.24
C ILE A 98 -4.63 -10.57 -10.06
N GLU A 99 -5.13 -9.88 -11.08
CA GLU A 99 -5.31 -8.42 -11.07
C GLU A 99 -6.29 -7.98 -9.99
N GLU A 100 -7.34 -8.77 -9.76
CA GLU A 100 -8.33 -8.49 -8.71
C GLU A 100 -7.73 -8.72 -7.32
N LEU A 101 -6.90 -9.76 -7.15
CA LEU A 101 -6.17 -10.00 -5.90
C LEU A 101 -5.17 -8.87 -5.61
N VAL A 102 -4.44 -8.38 -6.61
CA VAL A 102 -3.54 -7.22 -6.48
C VAL A 102 -4.31 -5.99 -5.98
N LEU A 103 -5.49 -5.72 -6.53
CA LEU A 103 -6.32 -4.60 -6.09
C LEU A 103 -6.91 -4.81 -4.68
N LEU A 104 -7.23 -6.05 -4.32
CA LEU A 104 -7.68 -6.36 -2.97
C LEU A 104 -6.58 -6.16 -1.91
N CYS A 105 -5.31 -6.16 -2.30
CA CYS A 105 -4.23 -5.72 -1.42
C CYS A 105 -4.35 -4.24 -1.03
N GLU A 106 -5.10 -3.40 -1.72
CA GLU A 106 -5.36 -2.00 -1.34
C GLU A 106 -6.69 -1.80 -0.59
N HIS A 107 -7.40 -2.89 -0.27
CA HIS A 107 -8.72 -2.81 0.34
C HIS A 107 -8.68 -2.20 1.76
N VAL A 108 -9.73 -1.49 2.17
CA VAL A 108 -9.78 -0.81 3.49
C VAL A 108 -9.66 -1.77 4.68
N SER A 109 -10.20 -2.98 4.55
CA SER A 109 -10.10 -4.02 5.60
C SER A 109 -8.72 -4.69 5.57
N PRO A 110 -7.95 -4.66 6.67
CA PRO A 110 -6.64 -5.31 6.75
C PRO A 110 -6.74 -6.83 6.54
N VAL A 111 -7.82 -7.47 6.99
CA VAL A 111 -8.04 -8.91 6.81
C VAL A 111 -8.18 -9.26 5.33
N VAL A 112 -8.86 -8.42 4.53
CA VAL A 112 -8.98 -8.60 3.09
C VAL A 112 -7.62 -8.47 2.41
N ARG A 113 -6.83 -7.44 2.77
CA ARG A 113 -5.48 -7.24 2.23
C ARG A 113 -4.60 -8.48 2.45
N CYS A 114 -4.59 -8.99 3.68
CA CYS A 114 -3.78 -10.16 4.05
C CYS A 114 -4.20 -11.44 3.32
N TYR A 115 -5.51 -11.74 3.20
CA TYR A 115 -5.95 -12.90 2.43
C TYR A 115 -5.67 -12.75 0.93
N ALA A 116 -5.80 -11.55 0.37
CA ALA A 116 -5.49 -11.30 -1.03
C ALA A 116 -3.99 -11.52 -1.31
N PHE A 117 -3.14 -10.97 -0.44
CA PHE A 117 -1.69 -11.14 -0.54
C PHE A 117 -1.28 -12.61 -0.38
N GLN A 118 -1.87 -13.33 0.58
CA GLN A 118 -1.66 -14.77 0.72
C GLN A 118 -2.04 -15.54 -0.56
N ALA A 119 -3.17 -15.22 -1.19
CA ALA A 119 -3.56 -15.88 -2.43
C ALA A 119 -2.55 -15.63 -3.56
N LEU A 120 -1.96 -14.43 -3.63
CA LEU A 120 -0.91 -14.09 -4.59
C LEU A 120 0.37 -14.88 -4.31
N VAL A 121 0.81 -14.97 -3.06
CA VAL A 121 2.00 -15.74 -2.65
C VAL A 121 1.81 -17.23 -2.94
N GLU A 122 0.68 -17.82 -2.53
CA GLU A 122 0.36 -19.22 -2.83
C GLU A 122 0.17 -19.51 -4.32
N GLY A 123 -0.12 -18.47 -5.12
CA GLY A 123 -0.20 -18.52 -6.59
C GLY A 123 1.13 -18.28 -7.29
N CYS A 124 2.24 -18.12 -6.55
CA CYS A 124 3.56 -17.77 -7.05
C CYS A 124 3.56 -16.51 -7.92
N TYR A 125 2.77 -15.49 -7.55
CA TYR A 125 2.82 -14.18 -8.18
C TYR A 125 4.24 -13.59 -8.07
N LYS A 126 4.78 -13.05 -9.16
CA LYS A 126 6.21 -12.73 -9.25
C LYS A 126 6.57 -11.40 -8.60
N GLU A 127 5.60 -10.49 -8.53
CA GLU A 127 5.78 -9.12 -8.09
C GLU A 127 5.35 -8.93 -6.61
N THR A 128 5.41 -9.98 -5.79
CA THR A 128 5.12 -9.92 -4.35
C THR A 128 6.06 -8.98 -3.58
N GLY A 129 7.33 -8.88 -4.01
CA GLY A 129 8.29 -7.93 -3.44
C GLY A 129 7.87 -6.47 -3.63
N GLU A 130 7.34 -6.12 -4.81
CA GLU A 130 6.84 -4.76 -5.09
C GLU A 130 5.63 -4.43 -4.21
N LEU A 131 4.75 -5.41 -3.96
CA LEU A 131 3.61 -5.25 -3.06
C LEU A 131 4.03 -5.08 -1.59
N ILE A 132 5.10 -5.77 -1.15
CA ILE A 132 5.68 -5.56 0.19
C ILE A 132 6.23 -4.14 0.31
N GLU A 133 7.00 -3.68 -0.67
CA GLU A 133 7.54 -2.31 -0.68
C GLU A 133 6.42 -1.26 -0.67
N LEU A 134 5.37 -1.47 -1.46
CA LEU A 134 4.20 -0.58 -1.50
C LEU A 134 3.48 -0.49 -0.14
N HIS A 135 3.47 -1.57 0.64
CA HIS A 135 2.81 -1.67 1.94
C HIS A 135 3.78 -1.57 3.13
N ALA A 136 5.01 -1.11 2.91
CA ALA A 136 6.05 -1.08 3.94
C ALA A 136 5.68 -0.26 5.18
N ASP A 137 4.82 0.76 5.01
CA ASP A 137 4.32 1.61 6.09
C ASP A 137 2.89 1.24 6.56
N ASP A 138 2.32 0.13 6.08
CA ASP A 138 0.97 -0.31 6.48
C ASP A 138 0.96 -0.89 7.91
N SER A 139 0.83 0.03 8.87
CA SER A 139 0.76 -0.26 10.29
C SER A 139 -0.65 -0.64 10.78
N ALA A 140 -1.58 -0.97 9.88
CA ALA A 140 -2.92 -1.37 10.30
C ALA A 140 -2.85 -2.66 11.13
N LYS A 141 -3.54 -2.67 12.28
CA LYS A 141 -3.54 -3.80 13.19
C LYS A 141 -4.32 -4.97 12.61
N LEU A 142 -3.78 -6.16 12.78
CA LEU A 142 -4.38 -7.42 12.37
C LEU A 142 -4.33 -8.41 13.54
N ASP A 143 -5.49 -8.85 14.00
CA ASP A 143 -5.55 -10.01 14.89
C ASP A 143 -5.52 -11.29 14.03
N MET A 144 -4.69 -12.25 14.40
CA MET A 144 -4.53 -13.53 13.73
C MET A 144 -4.91 -14.67 14.66
N SER A 145 -5.63 -15.65 14.12
CA SER A 145 -5.90 -16.93 14.78
C SER A 145 -5.27 -18.06 13.96
N LEU A 146 -4.22 -18.68 14.50
CA LEU A 146 -3.48 -19.78 13.87
C LEU A 146 -3.42 -20.96 14.83
N GLY A 147 -4.14 -22.04 14.51
CA GLY A 147 -4.30 -23.15 15.45
C GLY A 147 -4.90 -22.66 16.78
N CYS A 148 -4.19 -22.90 17.88
CA CYS A 148 -4.62 -22.44 19.21
C CYS A 148 -4.08 -21.05 19.58
N LEU A 149 -3.29 -20.42 18.71
CA LEU A 149 -2.63 -19.15 18.98
C LEU A 149 -3.49 -17.99 18.47
N ILE A 150 -3.59 -16.95 19.30
CA ILE A 150 -4.14 -15.66 18.92
C ILE A 150 -3.04 -14.63 19.10
N GLU A 151 -2.70 -13.93 18.04
CA GLU A 151 -1.58 -12.98 17.99
C GLU A 151 -2.01 -11.69 17.28
N GLY A 152 -1.50 -10.55 17.75
CA GLY A 152 -1.66 -9.28 17.06
C GLY A 152 -0.41 -8.95 16.25
N THR A 153 -0.58 -8.53 15.00
CA THR A 153 0.49 -8.10 14.10
C THR A 153 0.09 -6.84 13.32
N THR A 154 0.93 -6.37 12.41
CA THR A 154 0.60 -5.37 11.40
C THR A 154 0.47 -6.00 10.02
N VAL A 155 -0.19 -5.31 9.09
CA VAL A 155 -0.29 -5.78 7.70
C VAL A 155 1.10 -5.90 7.06
N ASN A 156 1.97 -4.90 7.26
CA ASN A 156 3.36 -4.96 6.78
C ASN A 156 4.11 -6.18 7.34
N ASP A 157 4.05 -6.41 8.65
CA ASP A 157 4.73 -7.56 9.27
C ASP A 157 4.19 -8.89 8.73
N PHE A 158 2.87 -9.00 8.50
CA PHE A 158 2.26 -10.17 7.87
C PHE A 158 2.76 -10.38 6.43
N PHE A 159 2.83 -9.31 5.63
CA PHE A 159 3.29 -9.37 4.24
C PHE A 159 4.76 -9.84 4.19
N GLN A 160 5.59 -9.36 5.10
CA GLN A 160 6.98 -9.81 5.21
C GLN A 160 7.05 -11.27 5.67
N SER A 161 6.28 -11.66 6.69
CA SER A 161 6.36 -13.02 7.26
C SER A 161 6.02 -14.08 6.23
N ILE A 162 4.94 -13.89 5.46
CA ILE A 162 4.46 -14.92 4.53
C ILE A 162 5.37 -15.14 3.31
N VAL A 163 6.18 -14.14 2.94
CA VAL A 163 7.18 -14.30 1.85
C VAL A 163 8.52 -14.79 2.39
N SER A 164 8.85 -14.47 3.64
CA SER A 164 10.04 -15.03 4.31
C SER A 164 9.89 -16.51 4.68
N GLU A 165 8.65 -17.01 4.75
CA GLU A 165 8.31 -18.38 5.12
C GLU A 165 8.34 -19.36 3.93
N ASP A 166 9.53 -19.59 3.35
CA ASP A 166 9.85 -20.88 2.72
C ASP A 166 10.11 -21.99 3.79
N SER A 167 10.01 -21.69 5.09
CA SER A 167 10.42 -22.58 6.18
C SER A 167 9.31 -23.24 7.02
N TYR A 168 8.04 -22.86 6.88
CA TYR A 168 6.95 -23.54 7.63
C TYR A 168 5.67 -23.65 6.81
N ILE A 169 5.71 -24.56 5.84
CA ILE A 169 4.65 -25.51 5.49
C ILE A 169 3.35 -25.27 6.32
N LEU A 170 2.43 -24.43 5.82
CA LEU A 170 1.01 -24.38 6.24
C LEU A 170 0.25 -25.66 5.82
N SER A 171 0.96 -26.78 5.66
CA SER A 171 0.42 -28.12 5.65
C SER A 171 0.67 -28.72 7.02
N GLY A 172 -0.40 -28.93 7.76
CA GLY A 172 -0.43 -29.80 8.93
C GLY A 172 -0.16 -31.26 8.57
N ASN A 173 0.92 -31.56 7.84
CA ASN A 173 1.54 -32.87 7.77
C ASN A 173 2.95 -32.77 7.15
N LYS A 174 3.92 -33.28 7.93
CA LYS A 174 5.32 -33.60 7.58
C LYS A 174 6.31 -32.43 7.51
N ILE A 175 6.94 -32.19 8.66
CA ILE A 175 8.23 -31.50 8.78
C ILE A 175 9.29 -32.39 8.08
N THR A 176 9.91 -31.88 7.01
CA THR A 176 11.21 -32.38 6.57
C THR A 176 12.18 -31.22 6.71
N ILE A 177 13.10 -31.36 7.67
CA ILE A 177 14.14 -30.37 7.93
C ILE A 177 15.15 -30.48 6.80
N VAL A 178 15.32 -29.43 6.01
CA VAL A 178 16.51 -29.27 5.17
C VAL A 178 17.43 -28.34 5.94
N GLU A 179 18.49 -28.91 6.51
CA GLU A 179 19.58 -28.14 7.11
C GLU A 179 20.28 -27.34 6.00
N MET A 180 20.47 -26.04 6.24
CA MET A 180 21.51 -25.24 5.60
C MET A 180 22.63 -24.99 6.60
#